data_AF-A0A1H7B8M4-F1
#
_entry.id   AF-A0A1H7B8M4-F1
#
_cell.length_a   1.000
_cell.length_b   1.000
_cell.length_c   1.000
_cell.angle_alpha   90.00
_cell.angle_beta   90.00
_cell.angle_gamma   90.00
#
_symmetry.space_group_name_H-M   'P 1'
#
loop_
_entity.id
_entity.type
_entity.pdbx_description
1 polymer ?
#
loop_
_entity_poly.entity_id
_entity_poly.type
_entity_poly.pdbx_seq_one_letter_code
_entity_poly.pdbx_strand_id
1 'polypeptide(L)'
;MKQSLSSRSSRSADKFVVRLPEGMRARIAEVARHYHRSMNSEIVARLEKTLLAEGNLPNDTASAPFHAELHPHEHQLLQHFRRLPQPQQSALIALLNTKS
;
A
#
# COMPACT_ATOMS: atom_id res chain seq x y z
N MET A 1 -22.44 -4.98 -16.08
CA MET A 1 -21.88 -6.35 -16.08
C MET A 1 -20.93 -6.46 -14.90
N LYS A 2 -21.11 -7.45 -14.01
CA LYS A 2 -20.37 -7.57 -12.75
C LYS A 2 -18.99 -8.16 -13.06
N GLN A 3 -17.92 -7.38 -12.87
CA GLN A 3 -16.56 -7.88 -12.99
C GLN A 3 -16.31 -8.90 -11.87
N SER A 4 -16.14 -10.15 -12.27
CA SER A 4 -15.64 -11.22 -11.42
C SER A 4 -14.20 -10.90 -11.03
N LEU A 5 -13.97 -10.61 -9.75
CA LEU A 5 -12.65 -10.63 -9.12
C LEU A 5 -12.10 -12.05 -9.32
N SER A 6 -11.39 -12.24 -10.42
CA SER A 6 -10.71 -13.48 -10.72
C SER A 6 -9.71 -13.70 -9.60
N SER A 7 -10.01 -14.65 -8.71
CA SER A 7 -9.06 -15.11 -7.70
C SER A 7 -7.80 -15.54 -8.46
N ARG A 8 -6.75 -14.70 -8.44
CA ARG A 8 -5.45 -15.04 -9.00
C ARG A 8 -4.94 -16.26 -8.24
N SER A 9 -5.26 -17.43 -8.77
CA SER A 9 -4.79 -18.70 -8.28
C SER A 9 -3.26 -18.69 -8.32
N SER A 10 -2.61 -19.38 -7.40
CA SER A 10 -1.15 -19.57 -7.43
C SER A 10 -0.62 -20.11 -8.76
N ARG A 11 -1.50 -20.70 -9.59
CA ARG A 11 -1.21 -21.19 -10.95
C ARG A 11 -1.03 -20.10 -11.99
N SER A 12 -1.60 -18.91 -11.79
CA SER A 12 -1.49 -17.76 -12.72
C SER A 12 -0.50 -16.71 -12.25
N ALA A 13 0.22 -16.96 -11.15
CA ALA A 13 1.22 -16.03 -10.64
C ALA A 13 2.56 -16.21 -11.38
N ASP A 14 3.24 -15.10 -11.66
CA ASP A 14 4.58 -15.10 -12.24
C ASP A 14 5.57 -15.78 -11.29
N LYS A 15 6.51 -16.55 -11.87
CA LYS A 15 7.48 -17.34 -11.12
C LYS A 15 8.88 -16.83 -11.39
N PHE A 16 9.63 -16.60 -10.32
CA PHE A 16 11.02 -16.16 -10.39
C PHE A 16 11.89 -17.04 -9.48
N VAL A 17 13.01 -17.54 -10.00
CA VAL A 17 13.95 -18.39 -9.26
C VAL A 17 15.05 -17.53 -8.66
N VAL A 18 15.08 -17.44 -7.33
CA VAL A 18 16.09 -16.67 -6.58
C VAL A 18 17.24 -17.58 -6.16
N ARG A 19 18.48 -17.15 -6.41
CA ARG A 19 19.67 -17.78 -5.84
C ARG A 19 19.97 -17.14 -4.48
N LEU A 20 19.88 -17.94 -3.42
CA LEU A 20 20.13 -17.48 -2.06
C LEU A 20 21.55 -17.85 -1.62
N PRO A 21 22.27 -16.96 -0.92
CA PRO A 21 23.53 -17.31 -0.28
C PRO A 21 23.33 -18.34 0.83
N GLU A 22 24.43 -18.95 1.29
CA GLU A 22 24.44 -19.96 2.34
C GLU A 22 23.69 -19.49 3.60
N GLY A 23 22.91 -20.37 4.20
CA GLY A 23 22.13 -20.10 5.42
C GLY A 23 20.89 -19.20 5.24
N MET A 24 20.80 -18.41 4.17
CA MET A 24 19.69 -17.45 4.01
C MET A 24 18.33 -18.15 3.87
N ARG A 25 18.26 -19.30 3.18
CA ARG A 25 17.01 -20.08 3.08
C ARG A 25 16.50 -20.54 4.45
N ALA A 26 17.40 -21.01 5.33
CA ALA A 26 17.03 -21.46 6.67
C ALA A 26 16.50 -20.30 7.53
N ARG A 27 17.15 -19.13 7.44
CA ARG A 27 16.71 -17.90 8.09
C ARG A 27 15.31 -17.46 7.62
N ILE A 28 15.04 -17.51 6.31
CA ILE A 28 13.70 -17.19 5.77
C ILE A 28 12.66 -18.17 6.32
N ALA A 29 12.98 -19.46 6.38
CA ALA A 29 12.07 -20.48 6.89
C ALA A 29 11.71 -20.27 8.38
N GLU A 30 12.68 -19.85 9.19
CA GLU A 30 12.46 -19.54 10.60
C GLU A 30 11.53 -18.34 10.78
N VAL A 31 11.81 -17.25 10.06
CA VAL A 31 10.98 -16.03 10.09
C VAL A 31 9.57 -16.36 9.60
N ALA A 32 9.42 -17.09 8.50
CA ALA A 32 8.11 -17.48 7.98
C ALA A 32 7.29 -18.29 9.01
N ARG A 33 7.95 -19.22 9.73
CA ARG A 33 7.34 -19.97 10.83
C ARG A 33 6.89 -19.06 11.97
N HIS A 34 7.72 -18.10 12.37
CA HIS A 34 7.38 -17.13 13.41
C HIS A 34 6.15 -16.29 13.06
N TYR A 35 5.99 -15.90 11.78
CA TYR A 35 4.83 -15.14 11.30
C TYR A 35 3.68 -16.01 10.78
N HIS A 36 3.70 -17.33 11.05
CA HIS A 36 2.66 -18.28 10.65
C HIS A 36 2.30 -18.23 9.15
N ARG A 37 3.30 -18.05 8.28
CA ARG A 37 3.11 -17.94 6.84
C ARG A 37 4.04 -18.85 6.04
N SER A 38 3.71 -19.06 4.76
CA SER A 38 4.62 -19.77 3.86
C SER A 38 5.88 -18.95 3.59
N MET A 39 6.99 -19.61 3.24
CA MET A 39 8.21 -18.91 2.83
C MET A 39 7.97 -17.96 1.64
N ASN A 40 7.12 -18.35 0.68
CA ASN A 40 6.78 -17.49 -0.44
C ASN A 40 6.05 -16.23 0.03
N SER A 41 5.05 -16.38 0.89
CA SER A 41 4.31 -15.25 1.48
C SER A 41 5.21 -14.32 2.29
N GLU A 42 6.21 -14.89 2.98
CA GLU A 42 7.23 -14.11 3.70
C GLU A 42 8.10 -13.28 2.75
N ILE A 43 8.61 -13.91 1.68
CA ILE A 43 9.43 -13.23 0.68
C ILE A 43 8.65 -12.09 0.01
N VAL A 44 7.43 -12.37 -0.46
CA VAL A 44 6.57 -11.36 -1.10
C VAL A 44 6.30 -10.19 -0.17
N ALA A 45 5.90 -10.44 1.08
CA ALA A 45 5.60 -9.36 2.02
C ALA A 45 6.82 -8.49 2.36
N ARG A 46 8.03 -9.07 2.41
CA ARG A 46 9.26 -8.29 2.61
C ARG A 46 9.61 -7.45 1.39
N LEU A 47 9.42 -7.99 0.19
CA LEU A 47 9.63 -7.26 -1.06
C LEU A 47 8.65 -6.10 -1.16
N GLU A 48 7.36 -6.33 -0.96
CA GLU A 48 6.32 -5.29 -0.96
C GLU A 48 6.65 -4.19 0.04
N LYS A 49 6.94 -4.55 1.29
CA LYS A 49 7.29 -3.56 2.33
C LYS A 49 8.49 -2.70 1.93
N THR A 50 9.53 -3.31 1.36
CA THR A 50 10.76 -2.59 1.00
C THR A 50 10.54 -1.70 -0.20
N LEU A 51 9.89 -2.22 -1.25
CA LEU A 51 9.60 -1.47 -2.47
C LEU A 51 8.62 -0.32 -2.22
N LEU A 52 7.64 -0.48 -1.31
CA LEU A 52 6.78 0.62 -0.86
C LEU A 52 7.57 1.68 -0.08
N ALA A 53 8.49 1.26 0.80
CA ALA A 53 9.32 2.18 1.56
C ALA A 53 10.32 2.96 0.68
N GLU A 54 10.81 2.35 -0.40
CA GLU A 54 11.67 2.99 -1.40
C GLU A 54 10.90 3.91 -2.36
N GLY A 55 9.56 3.91 -2.32
CA GLY A 55 8.73 4.64 -3.29
C GLY A 55 8.70 3.99 -4.69
N ASN A 56 9.20 2.77 -4.82
CA ASN A 56 9.33 2.05 -6.10
C ASN A 56 8.06 1.31 -6.53
N LEU A 57 7.03 1.22 -5.67
CA LEU A 57 5.72 0.66 -6.02
C LEU A 57 4.63 1.73 -5.85
N PRO A 58 3.83 2.01 -6.90
CA PRO A 58 2.56 2.69 -6.73
C PRO A 58 1.63 1.80 -5.89
N ASN A 59 1.05 2.41 -4.85
CA ASN A 59 0.28 1.72 -3.82
C ASN A 59 -1.10 1.29 -4.37
N ASP A 60 -1.17 0.17 -5.08
CA ASP A 60 -2.34 -0.25 -5.87
C ASP A 60 -3.49 -0.86 -5.03
N THR A 61 -3.44 -0.74 -3.69
CA THR A 61 -4.40 -1.39 -2.77
C THR A 61 -5.49 -0.48 -2.21
N ALA A 62 -5.58 0.76 -2.67
CA ALA A 62 -6.75 1.59 -2.44
C ALA A 62 -7.03 2.38 -3.70
N SER A 63 -8.29 2.37 -4.16
CA SER A 63 -8.81 3.36 -5.09
C SER A 63 -8.63 4.78 -4.52
N ALA A 64 -7.44 5.36 -4.69
CA ALA A 64 -7.15 6.79 -4.56
C ALA A 64 -5.71 7.07 -5.04
N PRO A 65 -5.53 7.92 -6.07
CA PRO A 65 -4.20 8.35 -6.48
C PRO A 65 -3.71 9.40 -5.48
N PHE A 66 -2.91 9.00 -4.50
CA PHE A 66 -2.15 9.95 -3.70
C PHE A 66 -0.67 9.63 -3.84
N HIS A 67 -0.05 10.35 -4.77
CA HIS A 67 1.38 10.60 -4.78
C HIS A 67 1.83 10.89 -3.34
N ALA A 68 2.91 10.23 -2.89
CA ALA A 68 3.51 10.43 -1.58
C ALA A 68 4.05 11.87 -1.37
N GLU A 69 3.88 12.74 -2.36
CA GLU A 69 4.04 14.18 -2.25
C GLU A 69 2.65 14.81 -2.40
N LEU A 70 2.06 15.26 -1.29
CA LEU A 70 0.85 16.09 -1.34
C LEU A 70 1.12 17.24 -2.33
N HIS A 71 0.30 17.33 -3.38
CA HIS A 71 0.40 18.39 -4.38
C HIS A 71 0.44 19.74 -3.64
N PRO A 72 1.17 20.77 -4.11
CA PRO A 72 1.31 22.03 -3.37
C PRO A 72 -0.02 22.63 -2.87
N HIS A 73 -1.08 22.43 -3.64
CA HIS A 73 -2.44 22.86 -3.31
C HIS A 73 -3.06 22.06 -2.15
N GLU A 74 -2.78 20.76 -2.03
CA GLU A 74 -3.23 19.91 -0.92
C GLU A 74 -2.52 20.29 0.38
N HIS A 75 -1.22 20.58 0.29
CA HIS A 75 -0.47 21.15 1.42
C HIS A 75 -1.08 22.47 1.90
N GLN A 76 -1.41 23.38 0.97
CA GLN A 76 -2.06 24.63 1.31
C GLN A 76 -3.44 24.41 1.94
N LEU A 77 -4.26 23.51 1.38
CA LEU A 77 -5.57 23.18 1.92
C LEU A 77 -5.47 22.64 3.36
N LEU A 78 -4.54 21.71 3.61
CA LEU A 78 -4.33 21.13 4.95
C LEU A 78 -3.81 22.16 5.95
N GLN A 79 -2.90 23.04 5.53
CA GLN A 79 -2.41 24.13 6.38
C GLN A 79 -3.53 25.11 6.75
N HIS A 80 -4.39 25.47 5.80
CA HIS A 80 -5.53 26.34 6.06
C HIS A 80 -6.57 25.64 6.94
N PHE A 81 -6.92 24.39 6.62
CA PHE A 81 -7.90 23.60 7.38
C PHE A 81 -7.53 23.52 8.88
N ARG A 82 -6.26 23.24 9.19
CA ARG A 82 -5.77 23.17 10.58
C ARG A 82 -5.86 24.50 11.34
N ARG A 83 -5.92 25.64 10.63
CA ARG A 83 -6.01 26.98 11.23
C ARG A 83 -7.45 27.48 11.35
N LEU A 84 -8.41 26.83 10.70
CA LEU A 84 -9.82 27.21 10.77
C LEU A 84 -10.46 26.72 12.08
N PRO A 85 -11.36 27.51 12.71
CA PRO A 85 -12.21 27.05 13.80
C PRO A 85 -13.10 25.86 13.41
N GLN A 86 -13.40 24.98 14.36
CA GLN A 86 -14.25 23.80 14.20
C GLN A 86 -15.53 24.02 13.35
N PRO A 87 -16.32 25.10 13.55
CA PRO A 87 -17.50 25.36 12.72
C PRO A 87 -17.18 25.52 11.22
N GLN A 88 -16.04 26.14 10.90
CA GLN A 88 -15.62 26.39 9.52
C GLN A 88 -15.03 25.13 8.87
N GLN A 89 -14.36 24.28 9.66
CA GLN A 89 -13.91 22.95 9.21
C GLN A 89 -15.09 22.06 8.79
N SER A 90 -16.12 21.99 9.63
CA SER A 90 -17.33 21.21 9.37
C SER A 90 -18.07 21.70 8.13
N ALA A 91 -18.18 23.02 7.95
CA ALA A 91 -18.78 23.60 6.75
C ALA A 91 -17.97 23.31 5.48
N LEU A 92 -16.63 23.33 5.55
CA LEU A 92 -15.76 23.01 4.43
C LEU A 92 -15.84 21.53 4.04
N ILE A 93 -15.87 20.61 5.01
CA ILE A 93 -16.10 19.18 4.75
C ILE A 93 -17.47 18.95 4.11
N ALA A 94 -18.51 19.60 4.63
CA ALA A 94 -19.86 19.52 4.06
C ALA A 94 -19.87 20.00 2.59
N LEU A 95 -19.20 21.11 2.28
CA LEU A 95 -19.08 21.63 0.92
C LEU A 95 -18.35 20.66 -0.01
N LEU A 96 -17.25 20.05 0.44
CA LEU A 96 -16.48 19.07 -0.35
C LEU A 96 -17.30 17.80 -0.64
N ASN A 97 -18.12 17.36 0.31
CA ASN A 97 -18.98 16.19 0.15
C ASN A 97 -20.20 16.42 -0.77
N THR A 98 -20.57 17.69 -1.04
CA THR A 98 -21.70 18.02 -1.94
C THR A 98 -21.33 18.00 -3.43
N LYS A 99 -20.05 17.81 -3.78
CA LYS A 99 -19.54 17.86 -5.16
C LYS A 99 -19.03 16.50 -5.68
N SER A 100 -19.56 15.37 -5.19
CA SER A 100 -19.43 14.04 -5.80
C SER A 100 -20.71 13.59 -6.46
#